data_AF-A0AAE4RZK6-F1
#
_entry.id   AF-A0AAE4RZK6-F1
#
_cell.length_a   1.000
_cell.length_b   1.000
_cell.length_c   1.000
_cell.angle_alpha   90.00
_cell.angle_beta   90.00
_cell.angle_gamma   90.00
#
_symmetry.space_group_name_H-M   'P 1'
#
loop_
_entity.id
_entity.type
_entity.pdbx_description
1 polymer ?
#
loop_
_entity_poly.entity_id
_entity_poly.type
_entity_poly.pdbx_seq_one_letter_code
_entity_poly.pdbx_strand_id
1 'polypeptide(L)'
;MKDSPSPTGNIVTSLIFFGVTAAIAIILFIDAFVMWLASLTGSVAVAALITGGFFAVIAAVVYLLAVRSALNYIRDRIETVYEVASRIKEGYDWLSDKFSFLSFLRRSR
;
A
#
# COMPACT_ATOMS: atom_id res chain seq x y z
N MET A 1 43.23 12.93 -4.18
CA MET A 1 42.17 13.43 -5.09
C MET A 1 40.85 12.95 -4.49
N LYS A 2 39.92 13.85 -4.20
CA LYS A 2 38.66 13.53 -3.50
C LYS A 2 37.73 12.79 -4.45
N ASP A 3 37.39 11.56 -4.11
CA ASP A 3 36.39 10.78 -4.81
C ASP A 3 35.04 11.51 -4.77
N SER A 4 34.53 11.85 -5.95
CA SER A 4 33.24 12.49 -6.11
C SER A 4 32.15 11.44 -5.88
N PRO A 5 31.24 11.59 -4.91
CA PRO A 5 30.18 10.62 -4.72
C PRO A 5 29.17 10.74 -5.87
N SER A 6 28.88 9.59 -6.47
CA SER A 6 27.95 9.38 -7.57
C SER A 6 26.59 10.07 -7.31
N PRO A 7 26.05 10.86 -8.26
CA PRO A 7 24.89 11.72 -8.04
C PRO A 7 23.56 10.98 -7.80
N THR A 8 23.50 9.67 -8.02
CA THR A 8 22.27 8.86 -7.90
C THR A 8 21.87 8.57 -6.44
N GLY A 9 22.83 8.51 -5.50
CA GLY A 9 22.55 8.24 -4.09
C GLY A 9 21.93 9.42 -3.33
N ASN A 10 22.04 10.65 -3.86
CA ASN A 10 21.59 11.86 -3.19
C ASN A 10 20.08 12.10 -3.35
N ILE A 11 19.47 11.66 -4.46
CA ILE A 11 18.02 11.87 -4.71
C ILE A 11 17.17 11.08 -3.71
N VAL A 12 17.47 9.79 -3.52
CA VAL A 12 16.74 8.93 -2.56
C VAL A 12 16.96 9.45 -1.13
N THR A 13 18.18 9.82 -0.79
CA THR A 13 18.51 10.39 0.53
C THR A 13 17.78 11.70 0.79
N SER A 14 17.74 12.61 -0.20
CA SER A 14 17.00 13.87 -0.12
C SER A 14 15.49 13.65 -0.03
N LEU A 15 14.94 12.67 -0.75
CA LEU A 15 13.52 12.33 -0.68
C LEU A 15 13.13 11.78 0.70
N ILE A 16 13.96 10.93 1.31
CA ILE A 16 13.74 10.44 2.68
C ILE A 16 13.80 11.62 3.66
N PHE A 17 14.80 12.49 3.54
CA PHE A 17 14.95 13.65 4.43
C PHE A 17 13.78 14.63 4.29
N PHE A 18 13.31 14.84 3.05
CA PHE A 18 12.12 15.63 2.76
C PHE A 18 10.88 14.99 3.37
N GLY A 19 10.70 13.68 3.20
CA GLY A 19 9.58 12.94 3.80
C GLY A 19 9.56 13.02 5.32
N VAL A 20 10.71 12.88 5.98
CA VAL A 20 10.85 13.05 7.44
C VAL A 20 10.54 14.50 7.84
N THR A 21 11.07 15.48 7.13
CA THR A 21 10.81 16.90 7.40
C THR A 21 9.33 17.23 7.23
N ALA A 22 8.70 16.74 6.18
CA ALA A 22 7.27 16.90 5.92
C ALA A 22 6.42 16.24 7.01
N ALA A 23 6.78 15.03 7.44
CA ALA A 23 6.11 14.34 8.54
C ALA A 23 6.20 15.14 9.85
N ILE A 24 7.39 15.65 10.20
CA ILE A 24 7.58 16.50 11.39
C ILE A 24 6.76 17.78 11.27
N ALA A 25 6.78 18.44 10.11
CA ALA A 25 6.00 19.66 9.88
C ALA A 25 4.50 19.43 10.06
N ILE A 26 3.98 18.29 9.57
CA ILE A 26 2.57 17.91 9.76
C ILE A 26 2.26 17.68 11.24
N ILE A 27 3.12 16.97 11.96
CA ILE A 27 2.93 16.72 13.40
C ILE A 27 2.89 18.04 14.18
N LEU A 28 3.87 18.92 13.94
CA LEU A 28 3.93 20.23 14.59
C LEU A 28 2.74 21.11 14.24
N PHE A 29 2.26 21.04 12.99
CA PHE A 29 1.09 21.78 12.56
C PHE A 29 -0.18 21.31 13.29
N ILE A 30 -0.36 19.99 13.44
CA ILE A 30 -1.48 19.42 14.20
C ILE A 30 -1.40 19.84 15.67
N ASP A 31 -0.22 19.77 16.28
CA ASP A 31 -0.01 20.19 17.67
C ASP A 31 -0.33 21.68 17.88
N ALA A 32 0.16 22.55 17.00
CA ALA A 32 -0.14 23.97 17.01
C ALA A 32 -1.65 24.24 16.85
N PHE A 33 -2.33 23.48 15.99
CA PHE A 33 -3.78 23.59 15.80
C PHE A 33 -4.55 23.15 17.06
N VAL A 34 -4.12 22.07 17.72
CA VAL A 34 -4.68 21.63 19.00
C VAL A 34 -4.49 22.70 20.06
N MET A 35 -3.30 23.30 20.17
CA MET A 35 -3.05 24.39 21.12
C MET A 35 -3.90 25.63 20.82
N TRP A 36 -4.09 25.98 19.55
CA TRP A 36 -4.97 27.07 19.15
C TRP A 36 -6.42 26.80 19.57
N LEU A 37 -6.94 25.59 19.33
CA LEU A 37 -8.27 25.19 19.82
C LEU A 37 -8.34 25.21 21.35
N ALA A 38 -7.28 24.75 22.04
CA ALA A 38 -7.21 24.72 23.50
C ALA A 38 -7.28 26.13 24.09
N SER A 39 -6.71 27.13 23.40
CA SER A 39 -6.84 28.54 23.79
C SER A 39 -8.29 29.05 23.68
N LEU A 40 -9.12 28.47 22.80
CA LEU A 40 -10.53 28.85 22.64
C LEU A 40 -11.45 28.08 23.59
N THR A 41 -11.16 26.80 23.85
CA THR A 41 -11.99 25.92 24.68
C THR A 41 -11.58 25.94 26.16
N GLY A 42 -10.41 26.47 26.49
CA GLY A 42 -9.83 26.45 27.83
C GLY A 42 -9.33 25.07 28.28
N SER A 43 -9.33 24.06 27.39
CA SER A 43 -8.90 22.69 27.72
C SER A 43 -8.23 21.98 26.55
N VAL A 44 -6.99 21.55 26.77
CA VAL A 44 -6.20 20.76 25.82
C VAL A 44 -6.88 19.42 25.51
N ALA A 45 -7.49 18.78 26.52
CA ALA A 45 -8.16 17.49 26.32
C ALA A 45 -9.37 17.62 25.38
N VAL A 46 -10.19 18.66 25.57
CA VAL A 46 -11.36 18.91 24.71
C VAL A 46 -10.90 19.29 23.30
N ALA A 47 -9.86 20.11 23.17
CA ALA A 47 -9.28 20.48 21.88
C ALA A 47 -8.72 19.28 21.10
N ALA A 48 -7.99 18.39 21.79
CA ALA A 48 -7.45 17.17 21.20
C ALA A 48 -8.55 16.20 20.78
N LEU A 49 -9.62 16.07 21.58
CA LEU A 49 -10.77 15.23 21.24
C LEU A 49 -11.52 15.75 20.01
N ILE A 50 -11.74 17.06 19.88
CA ILE A 50 -12.40 17.65 18.71
C ILE A 50 -11.54 17.46 17.47
N THR A 51 -10.24 17.77 17.56
CA THR A 51 -9.30 17.66 16.44
C THR A 51 -9.15 16.20 16.00
N GLY A 52 -8.96 15.28 16.96
CA GLY A 52 -8.86 13.85 16.70
C GLY A 52 -10.15 13.26 16.17
N GLY A 53 -11.31 13.66 16.70
CA GLY A 53 -12.62 13.22 16.22
C GLY A 53 -12.88 13.63 14.78
N PHE A 54 -12.55 14.89 14.41
CA PHE A 54 -12.68 15.36 13.04
C PHE A 54 -11.79 14.57 12.08
N PHE A 55 -10.52 14.33 12.45
CA PHE A 55 -9.61 13.51 11.66
C PHE A 55 -10.08 12.05 11.53
N ALA A 56 -10.65 11.47 12.59
CA ALA A 56 -11.16 10.11 12.59
C ALA A 56 -12.36 9.96 11.62
N VAL A 57 -13.26 10.95 11.57
CA VAL A 57 -14.39 10.95 10.63
C VAL A 57 -13.89 11.03 9.18
N ILE A 58 -12.94 11.92 8.89
CA ILE A 58 -12.34 12.02 7.55
C ILE A 58 -11.66 10.69 7.19
N ALA A 59 -10.88 10.12 8.09
CA ALA A 59 -10.21 8.84 7.86
C ALA A 59 -11.22 7.71 7.58
N ALA A 60 -12.34 7.68 8.30
CA ALA A 60 -13.42 6.72 8.05
C ALA A 60 -14.06 6.93 6.67
N VAL A 61 -14.32 8.17 6.26
CA VAL A 61 -14.85 8.48 4.92
C VAL A 61 -13.88 8.06 3.83
N VAL A 62 -12.59 8.40 3.96
CA VAL A 62 -11.55 8.00 3.00
C VAL A 62 -11.43 6.48 2.94
N TYR A 63 -11.50 5.78 4.07
CA TYR A 63 -11.50 4.32 4.10
C TYR A 63 -12.72 3.74 3.34
N LEU A 64 -13.92 4.25 3.62
CA LEU A 64 -15.13 3.78 2.97
C LEU A 64 -15.18 4.13 1.47
N LEU A 65 -14.60 5.25 1.03
CA LEU A 65 -14.63 5.66 -0.37
C LEU A 65 -13.46 5.09 -1.17
N ALA A 66 -12.23 5.21 -0.68
CA ALA A 66 -11.05 4.78 -1.41
C ALA A 66 -10.78 3.29 -1.21
N VAL A 67 -10.76 2.81 0.03
CA VAL A 67 -10.39 1.42 0.32
C VAL A 67 -11.53 0.47 -0.03
N ARG A 68 -12.77 0.76 0.39
CA ARG A 68 -13.91 -0.13 0.08
C ARG A 68 -14.17 -0.20 -1.43
N SER A 69 -14.07 0.92 -2.15
CA SER A 69 -14.24 0.91 -3.61
C SER A 69 -13.08 0.19 -4.31
N ALA A 70 -11.83 0.39 -3.86
CA ALA A 70 -10.69 -0.36 -4.39
C ALA A 70 -10.83 -1.87 -4.12
N LEU A 71 -11.33 -2.26 -2.95
CA LEU A 71 -11.59 -3.66 -2.61
C LEU A 71 -12.69 -4.27 -3.48
N ASN A 72 -13.77 -3.53 -3.76
CA ASN A 72 -14.83 -3.99 -4.66
C ASN A 72 -14.31 -4.16 -6.10
N TYR A 73 -13.50 -3.21 -6.58
CA TYR A 73 -12.85 -3.30 -7.90
C TYR A 73 -11.87 -4.48 -8.01
N ILE A 74 -11.15 -4.80 -6.94
CA ILE A 74 -10.25 -5.97 -6.89
C ILE A 74 -11.06 -7.27 -6.84
N ARG A 75 -12.22 -7.29 -6.18
CA ARG A 75 -13.09 -8.48 -6.07
C ARG A 75 -13.57 -8.98 -7.44
N ASP A 76 -14.06 -8.09 -8.28
CA ASP A 76 -14.50 -8.45 -9.65
C ASP A 76 -13.33 -8.97 -10.50
N ARG A 77 -12.12 -8.42 -10.28
CA ARG A 77 -10.90 -8.86 -10.98
C ARG A 77 -10.42 -10.24 -10.51
N ILE A 78 -10.59 -10.56 -9.23
CA ILE A 78 -10.23 -11.87 -8.66
C ILE A 78 -11.08 -12.98 -9.29
N GLU A 79 -12.34 -12.70 -9.60
CA GLU A 79 -13.24 -13.69 -10.24
C GLU A 79 -12.74 -14.05 -11.65
N THR A 80 -12.27 -13.06 -12.43
CA THR A 80 -11.63 -13.31 -13.73
C THR A 80 -10.28 -14.02 -13.60
N VAL A 81 -9.47 -13.68 -12.59
CA VAL A 81 -8.16 -14.35 -12.36
C VAL A 81 -8.33 -15.79 -11.88
N TYR A 82 -9.40 -16.09 -11.14
CA TYR A 82 -9.75 -17.47 -10.75
C TYR A 82 -10.11 -18.32 -11.97
N GLU A 83 -10.79 -17.75 -12.97
CA GLU A 83 -11.04 -18.43 -14.24
C GLU A 83 -9.72 -18.77 -14.96
N VAL A 84 -8.75 -17.84 -14.97
CA VAL A 84 -7.42 -18.07 -15.55
C VAL A 84 -6.63 -19.12 -14.76
N ALA A 85 -6.72 -19.13 -13.44
CA ALA A 85 -6.06 -20.13 -12.59
C ALA A 85 -6.61 -21.55 -12.81
N SER A 86 -7.93 -21.68 -13.02
CA SER A 86 -8.56 -22.96 -13.37
C SER A 86 -8.02 -23.50 -14.70
N ARG A 87 -7.84 -22.64 -15.71
CA ARG A 87 -7.33 -23.07 -17.03
C ARG A 87 -5.83 -23.38 -17.02
N ILE A 88 -5.04 -22.76 -16.13
CA ILE A 88 -3.62 -23.13 -15.93
C ILE A 88 -3.50 -24.52 -15.30
N LYS A 89 -4.41 -24.89 -14.39
CA LYS A 89 -4.42 -26.22 -13.77
C LYS A 89 -4.68 -27.34 -14.80
N GLU A 90 -5.61 -27.14 -15.72
CA GLU A 90 -5.83 -28.07 -16.85
C GLU A 90 -4.63 -28.17 -17.80
N GLY A 91 -3.91 -27.05 -18.02
CA GLY A 91 -2.70 -27.03 -18.82
C GLY A 91 -1.55 -27.85 -18.22
N TYR A 92 -1.43 -27.88 -16.89
CA TYR A 92 -0.43 -28.70 -16.18
C TYR A 92 -0.74 -30.19 -16.28
N ASP A 93 -2.00 -30.59 -16.11
CA ASP A 93 -2.40 -31.99 -16.25
C ASP A 93 -2.13 -32.49 -17.69
N TRP A 94 -2.48 -31.70 -18.71
CA TRP A 94 -2.18 -32.02 -20.11
C TRP A 94 -0.68 -32.13 -20.43
N LEU A 95 0.15 -31.25 -19.86
CA LEU A 95 1.61 -31.30 -20.01
C LEU A 95 2.22 -32.53 -19.33
N SER A 96 1.70 -32.91 -18.16
CA SER A 96 2.15 -34.10 -17.44
C SER A 96 1.86 -35.38 -18.23
N ASP A 97 0.72 -35.43 -18.92
CA ASP A 97 0.29 -36.59 -19.70
C ASP A 97 1.10 -36.75 -20.99
N LYS A 98 1.46 -35.63 -21.65
CA LYS A 98 2.39 -35.66 -22.79
C LYS A 98 3.81 -36.08 -22.38
N PHE A 99 4.29 -35.65 -21.21
CA PHE A 99 5.61 -36.06 -20.72
C PHE A 99 5.64 -37.54 -20.33
N SER A 100 4.56 -38.08 -19.75
CA SER A 100 4.43 -39.51 -19.46
C SER A 100 4.51 -40.33 -20.76
N PHE A 101 3.81 -39.90 -21.80
CA PHE A 101 3.82 -40.53 -23.11
C PHE A 101 5.21 -40.52 -23.77
N LEU A 102 5.93 -39.40 -23.70
CA LEU A 102 7.30 -39.30 -24.21
C LEU A 102 8.30 -40.17 -23.42
N SER A 103 8.09 -40.33 -22.12
CA SER A 103 8.91 -41.23 -21.29
C SER A 103 8.68 -42.70 -21.63
N PHE A 104 7.44 -43.06 -21.98
CA PHE A 104 7.07 -44.41 -22.42
C PHE A 104 7.72 -44.76 -23.76
N LEU A 105 7.71 -43.84 -24.73
CA LEU A 105 8.40 -44.04 -26.03
C LEU A 105 9.91 -44.19 -25.87
N ARG A 106 10.52 -43.57 -24.86
CA ARG A 106 11.94 -43.73 -24.55
C ARG A 106 12.27 -45.06 -23.88
N ARG A 107 11.33 -45.65 -23.14
CA ARG A 107 11.49 -46.95 -22.46
C ARG A 107 11.34 -48.13 -23.41
N SER A 108 10.67 -47.95 -24.54
CA SER A 108 10.39 -49.01 -25.52
C SER A 108 11.48 -49.18 -26.60
N ARG A 109 12.63 -48.52 -26.45
CA ARG A 109 13.83 -48.77 -27.26
C ARG A 109 14.90 -49.49 -26.45
#